data_AF-A0A260A7U3-F1
#
_entry.id   AF-A0A260A7U3-F1
#
_cell.length_a   1.000
_cell.length_b   1.000
_cell.length_c   1.000
_cell.angle_alpha   90.00
_cell.angle_beta   90.00
_cell.angle_gamma   90.00
#
_symmetry.space_group_name_H-M   'P 1'
#
loop_
_entity.id
_entity.type
_entity.pdbx_description
1 polymer ?
#
loop_
_entity_poly.entity_id
_entity_poly.type
_entity_poly.pdbx_seq_one_letter_code
_entity_poly.pdbx_strand_id
1 'polypeptide(L)'
;MHRELLEQYGELSSTWAESALASCLRRLSTSSLSEEWGVGVADAWTDGPDAFCVVYRYMTVAKTLGIRMTQSGPPPVADTADAGRFGREVADFDIGEPLGTVANNLRQDKNGVDWWGYLDADTPEKTT
;
A
#
# COMPACT_ATOMS: atom_id res chain seq x y z
N MET A 1 -15.08 -7.13 -6.83
CA MET A 1 -15.41 -7.73 -5.50
C MET A 1 -14.14 -8.37 -4.94
N HIS A 2 -13.90 -8.41 -3.62
CA HIS A 2 -12.63 -8.86 -3.02
C HIS A 2 -12.12 -10.25 -3.48
N ARG A 3 -13.06 -11.13 -3.85
CA ARG A 3 -12.80 -12.46 -4.38
C ARG A 3 -12.17 -12.46 -5.79
N GLU A 4 -12.60 -11.56 -6.67
CA GLU A 4 -12.09 -11.45 -8.04
C GLU A 4 -10.62 -11.01 -8.08
N LEU A 5 -10.20 -10.20 -7.10
CA LEU A 5 -8.80 -9.77 -6.97
C LEU A 5 -7.90 -10.93 -6.49
N LEU A 6 -8.40 -11.82 -5.63
CA LEU A 6 -7.62 -12.97 -5.15
C LEU A 6 -7.38 -14.02 -6.24
N GLU A 7 -8.34 -14.21 -7.15
CA GLU A 7 -8.19 -15.10 -8.31
C GLU A 7 -7.19 -14.54 -9.34
N GLN A 8 -7.08 -13.21 -9.45
CA GLN A 8 -6.13 -12.55 -10.35
C GLN A 8 -4.66 -12.70 -9.92
N TYR A 9 -4.37 -12.86 -8.61
CA TYR A 9 -3.01 -12.94 -8.06
C TYR A 9 -2.67 -14.30 -7.42
N GLY A 10 -3.52 -15.32 -7.61
CA GLY A 10 -3.41 -16.62 -6.95
C GLY A 10 -2.43 -17.62 -7.58
N GLU A 11 -2.12 -17.48 -8.87
CA GLU A 11 -1.21 -18.37 -9.58
C GLU A 11 -0.07 -17.56 -10.22
N LEU A 12 1.09 -17.53 -9.56
CA LEU A 12 2.36 -16.98 -10.05
C LEU A 12 2.39 -15.44 -10.24
N SER A 13 2.37 -14.68 -9.13
CA SER A 13 2.92 -13.32 -9.16
C SER A 13 4.35 -13.37 -9.70
N SER A 14 4.58 -12.77 -10.86
CA SER A 14 5.86 -12.87 -11.59
C SER A 14 6.91 -11.91 -11.05
N THR A 15 6.51 -10.93 -10.24
CA THR A 15 7.37 -9.89 -9.69
C THR A 15 7.28 -9.78 -8.17
N TRP A 16 8.31 -9.16 -7.58
CA TRP A 16 8.33 -8.85 -6.14
C TRP A 16 7.14 -7.97 -5.75
N ALA A 17 6.85 -6.94 -6.53
CA ALA A 17 5.78 -5.98 -6.28
C ALA A 17 4.40 -6.64 -6.23
N GLU A 18 4.09 -7.55 -7.16
CA GLU A 18 2.82 -8.27 -7.18
C GLU A 18 2.65 -9.16 -5.94
N SER A 19 3.73 -9.84 -5.52
CA SER A 19 3.72 -10.71 -4.33
C SER A 19 3.52 -9.91 -3.05
N ALA A 20 4.18 -8.76 -2.93
CA ALA A 20 4.04 -7.85 -1.80
C ALA A 20 2.64 -7.22 -1.76
N LEU A 21 2.15 -6.72 -2.90
CA LEU A 21 0.83 -6.10 -3.00
C LEU A 21 -0.29 -7.09 -2.65
N ALA A 22 -0.25 -8.29 -3.21
CA ALA A 22 -1.26 -9.33 -2.93
C ALA A 22 -1.29 -9.69 -1.43
N SER A 23 -0.12 -9.78 -0.79
CA SER A 23 -0.02 -10.07 0.64
C SER A 23 -0.54 -8.91 1.50
N CYS A 24 -0.24 -7.66 1.12
CA CYS A 24 -0.75 -6.46 1.77
C CYS A 24 -2.29 -6.39 1.72
N LEU A 25 -2.87 -6.52 0.53
CA LEU A 25 -4.33 -6.47 0.35
C LEU A 25 -5.05 -7.60 1.10
N ARG A 26 -4.48 -8.82 1.08
CA ARG A 26 -5.02 -9.95 1.85
C ARG A 26 -4.95 -9.69 3.36
N ARG A 27 -3.86 -9.10 3.85
CA ARG A 27 -3.72 -8.74 5.26
C ARG A 27 -4.75 -7.68 5.67
N LEU A 28 -4.84 -6.57 4.94
CA LEU A 28 -5.83 -5.51 5.21
C LEU A 28 -7.28 -6.02 5.24
N SER A 29 -7.58 -7.07 4.49
CA SER A 29 -8.95 -7.62 4.38
C SER A 29 -9.28 -8.68 5.41
N THR A 30 -8.27 -9.19 6.12
CA THR A 30 -8.42 -10.18 7.19
C THR A 30 -8.10 -9.61 8.56
N SER A 31 -7.32 -8.54 8.62
CA SER A 31 -7.01 -7.81 9.85
C SER A 31 -8.26 -7.09 10.35
N SER A 32 -8.77 -7.55 11.49
CA SER A 32 -9.68 -6.79 12.34
C SER A 32 -8.89 -5.68 13.02
N LEU A 33 -8.52 -4.64 12.27
CA LEU A 33 -8.16 -3.35 12.86
C LEU A 33 -9.32 -2.93 13.77
N SER A 34 -9.06 -2.31 14.93
CA SER A 34 -10.13 -1.89 15.83
C SER A 34 -11.14 -1.01 15.09
N GLU A 35 -12.42 -1.04 15.47
CA GLU A 35 -13.54 -0.39 14.76
C GLU A 35 -13.33 1.11 14.48
N GLU A 36 -12.44 1.76 15.24
CA GLU A 36 -11.99 3.15 15.10
C GLU A 36 -10.99 3.41 13.94
N TRP A 37 -10.28 2.38 13.46
CA TRP A 37 -9.23 2.47 12.42
C TRP A 37 -9.51 1.60 11.19
N GLY A 38 -10.79 1.29 10.91
CA GLY A 38 -11.16 0.57 9.70
C GLY A 38 -10.54 1.21 8.45
N VAL A 39 -9.73 0.44 7.72
CA VAL A 39 -9.08 0.88 6.47
C VAL A 39 -9.91 0.40 5.28
N GLY A 40 -10.40 1.35 4.49
CA GLY A 40 -10.98 1.08 3.18
C GLY A 40 -9.95 1.27 2.07
N VAL A 41 -9.65 0.22 1.30
CA VAL A 41 -8.82 0.31 0.09
C VAL A 41 -9.69 0.79 -1.07
N ALA A 42 -9.30 1.90 -1.70
CA ALA A 42 -10.00 2.50 -2.84
C ALA A 42 -9.42 2.04 -4.18
N ASP A 43 -8.09 1.89 -4.26
CA ASP A 43 -7.40 1.38 -5.46
C ASP A 43 -6.02 0.83 -5.09
N ALA A 44 -5.47 -0.03 -5.95
CA ALA A 44 -4.12 -0.57 -5.79
C ALA A 44 -3.54 -1.06 -7.11
N TRP A 45 -2.25 -0.90 -7.31
CA TRP A 45 -1.53 -1.34 -8.51
C TRP A 45 -0.04 -1.53 -8.24
N THR A 46 0.66 -2.19 -9.16
CA THR A 46 2.13 -2.23 -9.17
C THR A 46 2.66 -1.07 -9.99
N ASP A 47 3.76 -0.46 -9.53
CA ASP A 47 4.47 0.60 -10.21
C ASP A 47 5.84 0.06 -10.66
N GLY A 48 5.81 -0.75 -11.71
CA GLY A 48 6.96 -1.57 -12.11
C GLY A 48 7.12 -2.86 -11.27
N PRO A 49 8.20 -3.62 -11.48
CA PRO A 49 8.40 -4.94 -10.85
C PRO A 49 8.79 -4.88 -9.36
N ASP A 50 9.29 -3.72 -8.90
CA ASP A 50 9.92 -3.56 -7.58
C ASP A 50 9.18 -2.57 -6.67
N ALA A 51 8.03 -2.04 -7.10
CA ALA A 51 7.22 -1.13 -6.29
C ALA A 51 5.72 -1.35 -6.48
N PHE A 52 4.95 -1.03 -5.44
CA PHE A 52 3.49 -1.07 -5.48
C PHE A 52 2.88 0.13 -4.78
N CYS A 53 1.64 0.43 -5.15
CA CYS A 53 0.85 1.54 -4.63
C CYS A 53 -0.46 1.04 -4.03
N VAL A 54 -0.87 1.64 -2.91
CA VAL A 54 -2.19 1.43 -2.30
C VAL A 54 -2.81 2.78 -1.99
N VAL A 55 -4.02 3.01 -2.50
CA VAL A 55 -4.86 4.15 -2.17
C VAL A 55 -5.90 3.71 -1.16
N TYR A 56 -5.95 4.38 -0.02
CA TYR A 56 -6.77 3.96 1.11
C TYR A 56 -7.36 5.15 1.88
N ARG A 57 -8.31 4.85 2.77
CA ARG A 57 -8.98 5.80 3.65
C ARG A 57 -9.16 5.19 5.03
N TYR A 58 -8.93 5.99 6.07
CA TYR A 58 -9.40 5.66 7.42
C TYR A 58 -10.86 6.05 7.54
N MET A 59 -11.68 5.22 8.16
CA MET A 59 -13.11 5.52 8.39
C MET A 59 -13.34 6.85 9.13
N THR A 60 -12.40 7.26 9.98
CA THR A 60 -12.50 8.45 10.84
C THR A 60 -11.84 9.70 10.24
N VAL A 61 -11.15 9.59 9.09
CA VAL A 61 -10.41 10.69 8.45
C VAL A 61 -10.92 10.93 7.04
N ALA A 62 -11.36 12.16 6.75
CA ALA A 62 -11.94 12.53 5.45
C ALA A 62 -10.95 12.58 4.27
N LYS A 63 -9.68 12.22 4.47
CA LYS A 63 -8.62 12.29 3.46
C LYS A 63 -8.48 10.96 2.72
N THR A 64 -8.15 11.04 1.43
CA THR A 64 -7.70 9.90 0.64
C THR A 64 -6.18 9.89 0.64
N LEU A 65 -5.59 8.79 1.07
CA LEU A 65 -4.15 8.61 1.20
C LEU A 65 -3.65 7.64 0.14
N GLY A 66 -2.44 7.88 -0.34
CA GLY A 66 -1.72 6.96 -1.20
C GLY A 66 -0.37 6.62 -0.57
N ILE A 67 -0.01 5.34 -0.53
CA ILE A 67 1.35 4.92 -0.16
C ILE A 67 1.99 4.23 -1.36
N ARG A 68 3.25 4.58 -1.65
CA ARG A 68 4.10 3.82 -2.56
C ARG A 68 5.24 3.16 -1.79
N MET A 69 5.37 1.85 -1.95
CA MET A 69 6.44 1.07 -1.33
C MET A 69 7.32 0.43 -2.40
N THR A 70 8.63 0.36 -2.14
CA THR A 70 9.60 -0.23 -3.06
C THR A 70 10.54 -1.18 -2.33
N GLN A 71 11.04 -2.19 -3.04
CA GLN A 71 12.01 -3.15 -2.56
C GLN A 71 13.33 -2.50 -2.10
N SER A 72 13.71 -1.35 -2.69
CA SER A 72 15.05 -0.75 -2.54
C SER A 72 15.08 0.58 -1.76
N GLY A 73 14.13 0.81 -0.84
CA GLY A 73 14.06 2.06 -0.06
C GLY A 73 15.20 2.24 0.96
N PRO A 74 15.51 3.48 1.41
CA PRO A 74 16.49 3.71 2.48
C PRO A 74 16.16 2.93 3.78
N PRO A 75 17.19 2.50 4.53
CA PRO A 75 17.07 1.62 5.70
C PRO A 75 16.28 2.25 6.86
N PRO A 76 15.70 1.44 7.78
CA PRO A 76 15.96 0.02 8.00
C PRO A 76 14.98 -0.85 7.21
N VAL A 77 15.45 -1.41 6.09
CA VAL A 77 14.70 -2.38 5.32
C VAL A 77 14.52 -3.63 6.18
N ALA A 78 13.31 -3.81 6.72
CA ALA A 78 12.86 -5.12 7.12
C ALA A 78 13.00 -6.03 5.90
N ASP A 79 13.82 -7.07 6.03
CA ASP A 79 14.22 -8.05 5.02
C ASP A 79 13.31 -8.08 3.78
N THR A 80 13.59 -7.20 2.81
CA THR A 80 12.77 -7.02 1.61
C THR A 80 12.90 -8.20 0.65
N ALA A 81 13.70 -9.23 1.00
CA ALA A 81 13.78 -10.48 0.24
C ALA A 81 12.47 -11.27 0.28
N ASP A 82 11.73 -11.24 1.40
CA ASP A 82 10.40 -11.85 1.50
C ASP A 82 9.32 -10.81 1.20
N ALA A 83 8.98 -10.68 -0.08
CA ALA A 83 7.93 -9.79 -0.57
C ALA A 83 6.60 -9.97 0.19
N GLY A 84 6.23 -11.22 0.49
CA GLY A 84 4.97 -11.51 1.14
C GLY A 84 4.95 -11.05 2.60
N ARG A 85 6.06 -11.25 3.32
CA ARG A 85 6.23 -10.69 4.67
C ARG A 85 6.22 -9.18 4.65
N PHE A 86 6.98 -8.56 3.75
CA PHE A 86 7.02 -7.12 3.60
C PHE A 86 5.62 -6.53 3.37
N GLY A 87 4.83 -7.12 2.47
CA GLY A 87 3.46 -6.70 2.23
C GLY A 87 2.56 -6.77 3.48
N ARG A 88 2.71 -7.79 4.33
CA ARG A 88 1.97 -7.89 5.60
C ARG A 88 2.40 -6.82 6.59
N GLU A 89 3.69 -6.53 6.67
CA GLU A 89 4.23 -5.48 7.55
C GLU A 89 3.74 -4.09 7.11
N VAL A 90 3.71 -3.81 5.80
CA VAL A 90 3.12 -2.56 5.27
C VAL A 90 1.63 -2.43 5.65
N ALA A 91 0.87 -3.51 5.53
CA ALA A 91 -0.53 -3.50 5.93
C ALA A 91 -0.71 -3.19 7.43
N ASP A 92 0.09 -3.80 8.30
CA ASP A 92 -0.08 -3.70 9.75
C ASP A 92 0.51 -2.40 10.32
N PHE A 93 1.69 -1.97 9.87
CA PHE A 93 2.47 -0.88 10.48
C PHE A 93 2.46 0.43 9.70
N ASP A 94 2.32 0.39 8.38
CA ASP A 94 2.30 1.62 7.57
C ASP A 94 0.86 2.09 7.33
N ILE A 95 -0.02 1.18 6.90
CA ILE A 95 -1.40 1.51 6.55
C ILE A 95 -2.32 1.36 7.76
N GLY A 96 -2.13 0.31 8.57
CA GLY A 96 -2.98 -0.01 9.72
C GLY A 96 -2.80 0.95 10.91
N GLU A 97 -1.72 1.72 10.94
CA GLU A 97 -1.43 2.68 12.00
C GLU A 97 -1.72 4.13 11.56
N PRO A 98 -2.01 5.05 12.50
CA PRO A 98 -2.16 6.46 12.18
C PRO A 98 -0.85 7.07 11.63
N LEU A 99 -0.95 7.95 10.64
CA LEU A 99 0.21 8.56 9.95
C LEU A 99 1.27 9.23 10.85
N GLY A 100 0.92 9.65 12.08
CA GLY A 100 1.85 10.31 12.99
C GLY A 100 2.56 11.51 12.34
N THR A 101 3.89 11.49 12.33
CA THR A 101 4.71 12.56 11.74
C THR A 101 4.70 12.59 10.21
N VAL A 102 4.33 11.50 9.54
CA VAL A 102 4.23 11.41 8.07
C VAL A 102 3.20 12.41 7.53
N ALA A 103 2.16 12.70 8.31
CA ALA A 103 1.12 13.65 7.93
C ALA A 103 1.64 15.06 7.55
N ASN A 104 2.85 15.44 7.99
CA ASN A 104 3.47 16.72 7.67
C ASN A 104 4.21 16.75 6.32
N ASN A 105 4.43 15.59 5.69
CA ASN A 105 5.26 15.44 4.50
C ASN A 105 4.49 14.83 3.31
N LEU A 106 3.15 14.92 3.35
CA LEU A 106 2.30 14.38 2.29
C LEU A 106 2.45 15.20 1.01
N ARG A 107 2.52 14.51 -0.14
CA ARG A 107 2.51 15.15 -1.46
C ARG A 107 1.19 14.89 -2.16
N GLN A 108 0.38 15.92 -2.32
CA GLN A 108 -0.93 15.79 -2.96
C GLN A 108 -0.78 15.69 -4.49
N ASP A 109 -1.48 14.73 -5.10
CA ASP A 109 -1.60 14.63 -6.56
C ASP A 109 -2.76 15.45 -7.14
N LYS A 110 -2.89 15.45 -8.47
CA LYS A 110 -3.96 16.18 -9.19
C LYS A 110 -5.39 15.69 -8.89
N ASN A 111 -5.53 14.49 -8.34
CA ASN A 111 -6.81 13.87 -7.99
C ASN A 111 -7.17 14.07 -6.51
N GLY A 112 -6.33 14.79 -5.74
CA GLY A 112 -6.53 15.04 -4.32
C GLY A 112 -6.13 13.87 -3.42
N VAL A 113 -5.32 12.93 -3.91
CA VAL A 113 -4.72 11.87 -3.08
C VAL A 113 -3.45 12.41 -2.44
N ASP A 114 -3.38 12.33 -1.12
CA ASP A 114 -2.21 12.74 -0.33
C ASP A 114 -1.21 11.56 -0.24
N TRP A 115 -0.11 11.63 -1.01
CA TRP A 115 0.86 10.53 -1.16
C TRP A 115 2.02 10.57 -0.16
N TRP A 116 2.49 9.39 0.24
CA TRP A 116 3.69 9.18 1.06
C TRP A 116 4.40 7.85 0.75
N GLY A 117 5.47 7.55 1.49
CA GLY A 117 6.35 6.40 1.26
C GLY A 117 7.53 6.77 0.36
N TYR A 118 7.91 5.87 -0.54
CA TYR A 118 9.03 6.04 -1.45
C TYR A 118 8.56 6.60 -2.79
N LEU A 119 8.51 7.92 -2.86
CA LEU A 119 8.02 8.65 -4.02
C LEU A 119 9.16 9.12 -4.93
N ASP A 120 8.99 8.99 -6.24
CA ASP A 120 9.87 9.61 -7.24
C ASP A 120 9.55 11.11 -7.39
N ALA A 121 10.14 11.80 -8.38
CA ALA A 121 9.91 13.22 -8.62
C ALA A 121 8.41 13.57 -8.79
N ASP A 122 7.67 12.69 -9.46
CA ASP A 122 6.22 12.77 -9.68
C ASP A 122 5.44 11.77 -8.82
N THR A 123 4.17 12.07 -8.52
CA THR A 123 3.28 11.14 -7.80
C THR A 123 2.93 9.94 -8.67
N PRO A 124 2.73 8.75 -8.08
CA PRO A 124 2.47 7.54 -8.86
C PRO A 124 1.16 7.69 -9.64
N GLU A 125 1.19 7.32 -10.92
CA GLU A 125 0.01 7.25 -11.78
C GLU A 125 -0.29 5.78 -12.08
N LYS A 126 -1.58 5.43 -12.06
CA LYS A 126 -2.03 4.11 -12.52
C LYS A 126 -1.90 4.07 -14.05
N THR A 127 -1.02 3.22 -14.56
CA THR A 127 -0.96 2.89 -15.99
C THR A 127 -2.17 2.02 -16.34
N THR A 128 -3.14 2.63 -17.02
CA THR A 128 -4.32 1.96 -17.63
C THR A 128 -3.94 1.03 -18.75
#